data_AF-M1EYV5-F1
#
_entry.id   AF-M1EYV5-F1
#
_cell.length_a   1.000
_cell.length_b   1.000
_cell.length_c   1.000
_cell.angle_alpha   90.00
_cell.angle_beta   90.00
_cell.angle_gamma   90.00
#
_symmetry.space_group_name_H-M   'P 1'
#
loop_
_entity.id
_entity.type
_entity.pdbx_description
1 polymer ?
#
loop_
_entity_poly.entity_id
_entity_poly.type
_entity_poly.pdbx_seq_one_letter_code
_entity_poly.pdbx_strand_id
1 'polypeptide(L)' 'TYSTTQSTFFTDFAASMLNMGNISPLTGTSGQIRKNCRKPN' A
#
# COMPACT_ATOMS: atom_id res chain seq x y z
N THR A 1 -0.67 24.73 0.94
CA THR A 1 -1.55 23.81 1.68
C THR A 1 -0.77 22.68 2.32
N TYR A 2 -0.10 21.81 1.55
CA TYR A 2 0.72 20.74 2.15
C TYR A 2 2.04 21.23 2.79
N SER A 3 2.71 22.23 2.20
CA SER A 3 3.91 22.84 2.78
C SER A 3 3.66 23.70 4.02
N THR A 4 2.41 24.14 4.20
CA THR A 4 1.99 25.06 5.28
C THR A 4 1.27 24.34 6.41
N THR A 5 0.65 23.20 6.12
CA THR A 5 -0.17 22.43 7.07
C THR A 5 0.14 20.95 6.95
N GLN A 6 1.09 20.51 7.78
CA GLN A 6 1.59 19.14 7.75
C GLN A 6 0.50 18.09 8.07
N SER A 7 -0.47 18.43 8.92
CA SER A 7 -1.59 17.52 9.24
C SER A 7 -2.46 17.21 8.02
N THR A 8 -2.76 18.21 7.17
CA THR A 8 -3.51 18.00 5.93
C THR A 8 -2.75 17.06 4.99
N PHE A 9 -1.44 17.26 4.84
CA PHE A 9 -0.60 16.36 4.04
C PHE A 9 -0.67 14.92 4.57
N PHE A 10 -0.51 14.69 5.87
CA PHE A 10 -0.52 13.34 6.42
C PHE A 10 -1.88 12.64 6.28
N THR A 11 -2.99 13.36 6.46
CA THR A 11 -4.34 12.82 6.23
C THR A 11 -4.50 12.37 4.78
N ASP A 12 -4.16 13.23 3.83
CA ASP A 12 -4.36 12.93 2.40
C ASP A 12 -3.36 11.87 1.91
N PHE A 13 -2.14 11.86 2.46
CA PHE A 13 -1.14 10.84 2.20
C PHE A 13 -1.62 9.46 2.68
N ALA A 14 -2.17 9.37 3.90
CA ALA A 14 -2.69 8.11 4.42
C ALA A 14 -3.82 7.55 3.53
N ALA A 15 -4.78 8.40 3.14
CA ALA A 15 -5.84 8.00 2.22
C ALA A 15 -5.28 7.54 0.85
N SER A 16 -4.27 8.23 0.35
CA SER A 16 -3.60 7.86 -0.91
C SER A 16 -2.86 6.53 -0.82
N MET A 17 -2.19 6.24 0.30
CA MET A 17 -1.52 4.97 0.55
C MET A 17 -2.51 3.79 0.63
N LEU A 18 -3.70 4.01 1.21
CA LEU A 18 -4.79 3.02 1.18
C LEU A 18 -5.23 2.71 -0.25
N ASN A 19 -5.47 3.74 -1.06
CA ASN A 19 -5.84 3.57 -2.45
C ASN A 19 -4.77 2.83 -3.25
N MET A 20 -3.49 3.19 -3.05
CA MET A 20 -2.35 2.53 -3.69
C MET A 20 -2.23 1.06 -3.29
N GLY A 21 -2.40 0.72 -2.01
CA GLY A 21 -2.31 -0.66 -1.52
C GLY A 21 -3.44 -1.56 -2.01
N ASN A 22 -4.59 -0.98 -2.37
CA ASN A 22 -5.75 -1.70 -2.88
C ASN A 22 -5.71 -1.96 -4.40
N ILE A 23 -4.64 -1.58 -5.11
CA ILE A 23 -4.50 -1.85 -6.54
C ILE A 23 -4.22 -3.34 -6.77
N SER A 24 -5.24 -4.05 -7.29
CA SER A 24 -5.16 -5.44 -7.76
C SER A 24 -4.42 -6.43 -6.84
N PRO A 25 -4.73 -6.49 -5.52
CA PRO A 25 -4.08 -7.43 -4.62
C PRO A 25 -4.44 -8.87 -4.95
N LEU A 26 -3.49 -9.80 -4.73
CA LEU A 26 -3.76 -11.22 -4.73
C LEU A 26 -4.43 -11.61 -3.41
N THR A 27 -5.65 -12.15 -3.46
CA THR A 27 -6.46 -12.49 -2.28
C THR A 27 -6.94 -13.94 -2.32
N GLY A 28 -7.41 -14.44 -1.17
CA GLY A 28 -7.87 -15.82 -1.03
C GLY A 28 -6.76 -16.82 -1.30
N THR A 29 -7.00 -17.72 -2.25
CA THR A 29 -6.03 -18.74 -2.68
C THR A 29 -5.18 -18.30 -3.88
N SER A 30 -5.33 -17.05 -4.35
CA SER A 30 -4.55 -16.51 -5.46
C SER A 30 -3.13 -16.16 -4.99
N GLY A 31 -2.11 -16.71 -5.63
CA GLY A 31 -0.70 -16.44 -5.31
C GLY A 31 -0.08 -17.41 -4.28
N GLN A 32 0.93 -16.96 -3.55
CA GLN A 32 1.61 -17.75 -2.50
C GLN A 32 2.23 -16.86 -1.42
N ILE A 33 2.32 -17.38 -0.19
CA ILE A 33 3.12 -16.76 0.87
C ILE A 33 4.58 -17.17 0.69
N ARG A 34 5.43 -16.25 0.25
CA ARG A 34 6.84 -16.53 -0.06
C ARG A 34 7.68 -16.66 1.21
N LYS A 35 8.54 -17.70 1.26
CA LYS A 35 9.58 -17.87 2.30
C LYS A 35 10.81 -17.01 2.02
N ASN A 36 11.06 -16.69 0.75
CA ASN A 36 12.11 -15.77 0.32
C ASN A 36 11.53 -14.84 -0.75
N CYS A 37 11.49 -13.52 -0.48
CA CYS A 37 10.86 -12.55 -1.38
C CYS A 37 11.47 -12.53 -2.79
N ARG A 38 12.75 -12.92 -2.94
CA ARG A 38 13.50 -12.86 -4.20
C ARG A 38 13.17 -13.98 -5.18
N LYS A 39 12.44 -15.03 -4.77
CA LYS A 39 12.09 -16.16 -5.64
C LYS A 39 10.69 -16.72 -5.35
N PRO A 40 10.04 -17.38 -6.32
CA PRO A 40 8.92 -18.28 -6.01
C PRO A 40 9.35 -19.38 -5.03
N ASN A 41 8.43 -19.87 -4.21
CA ASN A 41 8.72 -21.04 -3.36
C ASN A 41 8.96 -22.29 -4.20
#